data_AF-A0A166FNZ1-F1
#
_entry.id   AF-A0A166FNZ1-F1
#
_cell.length_a   1.000
_cell.length_b   1.000
_cell.length_c   1.000
_cell.angle_alpha   90.00
_cell.angle_beta   90.00
_cell.angle_gamma   90.00
#
_symmetry.space_group_name_H-M   'P 1'
#
loop_
_entity.id
_entity.type
_entity.pdbx_description
1 polymer ?
#
loop_
_entity_poly.entity_id
_entity_poly.type
_entity_poly.pdbx_seq_one_letter_code
_entity_poly.pdbx_strand_id
1 'polypeptide(L)'
;MLQTGIIVGGWDKYEGGKIYGVPLGGTIIEQPFAIGGSGSSYLYGFFDQAWKEGMTKEEAEQLVVKAVSLAIARDGASGGVVRTVIINSDGVTRNFYPGDTLPLWHEELEPQNSLLDILNAPAPEPMNI
;
A
#
# COMPACT_ATOMS: atom_id res chain seq x y z
N MET A 1 23.81 -11.27 -10.37
CA MET A 1 22.73 -12.10 -9.80
C MET A 1 21.45 -11.28 -9.88
N LEU A 2 20.33 -11.86 -10.33
CA LEU A 2 19.06 -11.15 -10.45
C LEU A 2 18.38 -11.09 -9.07
N GLN A 3 17.93 -9.90 -8.66
CA GLN A 3 17.15 -9.72 -7.44
C GLN A 3 15.82 -9.05 -7.81
N THR A 4 14.81 -9.86 -8.07
CA THR A 4 13.50 -9.38 -8.55
C THR A 4 12.39 -10.19 -7.92
N GLY A 5 11.54 -9.53 -7.13
CA GLY A 5 10.24 -10.05 -6.72
C GLY A 5 9.16 -9.35 -7.53
N ILE A 6 8.25 -10.11 -8.12
CA ILE A 6 7.18 -9.59 -8.98
C ILE A 6 5.83 -10.03 -8.41
N ILE A 7 4.85 -9.14 -8.50
CA ILE A 7 3.44 -9.47 -8.33
C ILE A 7 2.79 -9.25 -9.69
N VAL A 8 2.12 -10.28 -10.20
CA VAL A 8 1.35 -10.23 -11.45
C VAL A 8 -0.13 -10.30 -11.08
N GLY A 9 -0.84 -9.20 -11.31
CA GLY A 9 -2.29 -9.12 -11.12
C GLY A 9 -2.97 -8.78 -12.44
N GLY A 10 -4.16 -9.32 -12.66
CA GLY A 10 -4.92 -9.04 -13.87
C GLY A 10 -6.33 -9.59 -13.82
N TRP A 11 -7.08 -9.33 -14.88
CA TRP A 11 -8.42 -9.87 -15.09
C TRP A 11 -8.52 -10.45 -16.50
N ASP A 12 -9.18 -11.59 -16.61
CA ASP A 12 -9.57 -12.15 -17.90
C ASP A 12 -11.02 -12.68 -17.86
N LYS A 13 -11.57 -12.92 -19.05
CA LYS A 13 -12.98 -13.32 -19.23
C LYS A 13 -13.29 -14.77 -18.85
N TYR A 14 -12.28 -15.61 -18.62
CA TYR A 14 -12.42 -17.03 -18.32
C TYR A 14 -12.28 -17.30 -16.82
N GLU A 15 -11.27 -16.71 -16.18
CA GLU A 15 -10.92 -16.97 -14.78
C GLU A 15 -11.19 -15.79 -13.84
N GLY A 16 -11.56 -14.62 -14.39
CA GLY A 16 -11.81 -13.43 -13.61
C GLY A 16 -10.51 -12.78 -13.12
N GLY A 17 -10.56 -12.19 -11.92
CA GLY A 17 -9.40 -11.53 -11.31
C GLY A 17 -8.45 -12.54 -10.67
N LYS A 18 -7.17 -12.49 -11.03
CA LYS A 18 -6.13 -13.38 -10.50
C LYS A 18 -4.88 -12.60 -10.07
N ILE A 19 -4.21 -13.10 -9.03
CA ILE A 19 -2.96 -12.54 -8.50
C ILE A 19 -1.95 -13.68 -8.33
N TYR A 20 -0.75 -13.46 -8.85
CA TYR A 20 0.38 -14.37 -8.74
C TYR A 20 1.57 -13.67 -8.10
N GLY A 21 2.09 -14.25 -7.03
CA GLY A 21 3.37 -13.87 -6.44
C GLY A 21 4.52 -14.63 -7.08
N VAL A 22 5.57 -13.91 -7.50
CA VAL A 22 6.83 -14.45 -8.01
C VAL A 22 7.98 -13.93 -7.14
N PRO A 23 8.30 -14.60 -6.03
CA PRO A 23 9.40 -14.18 -5.14
C PRO A 23 10.77 -14.43 -5.80
N LEU A 24 11.84 -14.04 -5.11
CA LEU A 24 13.24 -14.16 -5.59
C LEU A 24 13.63 -15.57 -6.05
N GLY A 25 12.99 -16.62 -5.52
CA GLY A 25 13.21 -18.01 -5.92
C GLY A 25 12.62 -18.40 -7.27
N GLY A 26 11.82 -17.53 -7.90
CA GLY A 26 11.21 -17.77 -9.22
C GLY A 26 10.00 -18.72 -9.21
N THR A 27 9.50 -19.11 -8.03
CA THR A 27 8.25 -19.85 -7.92
C THR A 27 7.07 -18.99 -8.37
N ILE A 28 6.01 -19.61 -8.90
CA ILE A 28 4.79 -18.90 -9.27
C ILE A 28 3.68 -19.44 -8.36
N ILE A 29 3.09 -18.56 -7.56
CA ILE A 29 2.08 -18.95 -6.56
C ILE A 29 0.85 -18.07 -6.76
N GLU A 30 -0.29 -18.69 -7.06
CA GLU A 30 -1.59 -18.01 -7.04
C GLU A 30 -2.01 -17.73 -5.60
N GLN A 31 -2.40 -16.49 -5.30
CA GLN A 31 -2.78 -16.07 -3.95
C GLN A 31 -4.00 -15.15 -4.01
N PRO A 32 -4.84 -15.12 -2.95
CA PRO A 32 -5.97 -14.19 -2.88
C PRO A 32 -5.53 -12.72 -2.79
N PHE A 33 -4.32 -12.48 -2.28
CA PHE A 33 -3.62 -11.20 -2.30
C PHE A 33 -2.10 -11.46 -2.25
N ALA A 34 -1.30 -10.48 -2.67
CA ALA A 34 0.15 -10.53 -2.54
C ALA A 34 0.68 -9.18 -2.07
N ILE A 35 1.68 -9.21 -1.20
CA ILE A 35 2.45 -8.05 -0.74
C ILE A 35 3.93 -8.31 -0.96
N GLY A 36 4.69 -7.27 -1.33
CA GLY A 36 6.12 -7.41 -1.64
C GLY A 36 6.87 -6.08 -1.48
N GLY A 37 8.20 -6.14 -1.62
CA GLY A 37 9.11 -5.03 -1.32
C GLY A 37 9.55 -5.01 0.15
N SER A 38 10.38 -4.03 0.54
CA SER A 38 10.85 -3.87 1.92
C SER A 38 9.70 -3.58 2.90
N GLY A 39 8.73 -2.79 2.47
CA GLY A 39 7.56 -2.41 3.26
C GLY A 39 6.59 -3.55 3.57
N SER A 40 6.65 -4.69 2.86
CA SER A 40 5.71 -5.79 3.08
C SER A 40 5.84 -6.44 4.45
N SER A 41 7.04 -6.39 5.05
CA SER A 41 7.30 -6.94 6.39
C SER A 41 6.42 -6.31 7.48
N TYR A 42 6.04 -5.04 7.32
CA TYR A 42 5.15 -4.32 8.25
C TYR A 42 3.66 -4.64 8.05
N LEU A 43 3.30 -5.31 6.95
CA LEU A 43 1.90 -5.42 6.52
C LEU A 43 1.26 -6.78 6.81
N TYR A 44 2.02 -7.85 7.07
CA TYR A 44 1.45 -9.19 7.28
C TYR A 44 0.38 -9.20 8.37
N GLY A 45 0.68 -8.70 9.57
CA GLY A 45 -0.30 -8.66 10.67
C GLY A 45 -1.50 -7.75 10.38
N PHE A 46 -1.33 -6.71 9.56
CA PHE A 46 -2.44 -5.86 9.12
C PHE A 46 -3.36 -6.61 8.15
N PHE A 47 -2.81 -7.30 7.15
CA PHE A 47 -3.60 -8.06 6.17
C PHE A 47 -4.30 -9.26 6.81
N ASP A 48 -3.67 -9.93 7.78
CA ASP A 48 -4.30 -11.04 8.53
C ASP A 48 -5.61 -10.62 9.20
N GLN A 49 -5.73 -9.35 9.61
CA GLN A 49 -6.95 -8.81 10.22
C GLN A 49 -7.88 -8.12 9.22
N ALA A 50 -7.32 -7.38 8.26
CA ALA A 50 -8.07 -6.45 7.43
C ALA A 50 -8.61 -7.09 6.15
N TRP A 51 -7.90 -8.04 5.56
CA TRP A 51 -8.31 -8.69 4.32
C TRP A 51 -9.48 -9.64 4.55
N LYS A 52 -10.42 -9.65 3.60
CA LYS A 52 -11.61 -10.51 3.61
C LYS A 52 -11.97 -10.88 2.19
N GLU A 53 -12.49 -12.09 2.02
CA GLU A 53 -13.03 -12.53 0.74
C GLU A 53 -14.32 -11.76 0.40
N GLY A 54 -14.54 -11.48 -0.89
CA GLY A 54 -15.75 -10.83 -1.36
C GLY A 54 -15.85 -9.32 -1.10
N MET A 55 -14.73 -8.63 -0.85
CA MET A 55 -14.69 -7.16 -0.77
C MET A 55 -15.26 -6.51 -2.04
N THR A 56 -15.99 -5.44 -1.84
CA THR A 56 -16.36 -4.51 -2.93
C THR A 56 -15.12 -3.85 -3.51
N LYS A 57 -15.26 -3.27 -4.72
CA LYS A 57 -14.19 -2.52 -5.38
C LYS A 57 -13.65 -1.41 -4.48
N GLU A 58 -14.56 -0.67 -3.83
CA GLU A 58 -14.24 0.46 -2.98
C GLU A 58 -13.53 0.03 -1.69
N GLU A 59 -13.97 -1.08 -1.07
CA GLU A 59 -13.30 -1.64 0.12
C GLU A 59 -11.89 -2.14 -0.21
N ALA A 60 -11.72 -2.85 -1.33
CA ALA A 60 -10.42 -3.33 -1.77
C ALA A 60 -9.45 -2.18 -2.07
N GLU A 61 -9.94 -1.11 -2.72
CA GLU A 61 -9.13 0.09 -2.96
C GLU A 61 -8.72 0.78 -1.66
N GLN A 62 -9.66 0.98 -0.73
CA GLN A 62 -9.35 1.57 0.58
C GLN A 62 -8.35 0.73 1.38
N LEU A 63 -8.46 -0.60 1.33
CA LEU A 63 -7.51 -1.52 1.94
C LEU A 63 -6.10 -1.32 1.37
N VAL A 64 -5.96 -1.26 0.04
CA VAL A 64 -4.66 -1.08 -0.64
C VAL A 64 -4.07 0.29 -0.31
N VAL A 65 -4.85 1.37 -0.37
CA VAL A 65 -4.38 2.72 -0.03
C VAL A 65 -3.89 2.77 1.42
N LYS A 66 -4.66 2.19 2.34
CA LYS A 66 -4.27 2.10 3.76
C LYS A 66 -3.00 1.27 3.96
N ALA A 67 -2.91 0.10 3.32
CA ALA A 67 -1.75 -0.78 3.39
C ALA A 67 -0.47 -0.06 2.94
N VAL A 68 -0.48 0.59 1.77
CA VAL A 68 0.71 1.28 1.27
C VAL A 68 1.05 2.48 2.15
N SER A 69 0.06 3.20 2.68
CA SER A 69 0.29 4.30 3.63
C SER A 69 0.98 3.82 4.92
N LEU A 70 0.54 2.68 5.48
CA LEU A 70 1.18 2.07 6.65
C LEU A 70 2.63 1.64 6.37
N ALA A 71 2.90 1.13 5.17
CA ALA A 71 4.26 0.78 4.77
C ALA A 71 5.15 2.02 4.61
N ILE A 72 4.64 3.08 3.97
CA ILE A 72 5.33 4.38 3.85
C ILE A 72 5.71 4.94 5.23
N ALA A 73 4.83 4.78 6.23
CA ALA A 73 5.07 5.29 7.58
C ALA A 73 6.21 4.63 8.34
N ARG A 74 6.62 3.41 7.95
CA ARG A 74 7.56 2.60 8.73
C ARG A 74 8.78 2.13 7.95
N ASP A 75 8.66 1.95 6.64
CA ASP A 75 9.75 1.53 5.79
C ASP A 75 10.45 2.73 5.14
N GLY A 76 11.68 3.02 5.56
CA GLY A 76 12.46 4.13 5.03
C GLY A 76 12.83 4.00 3.54
N ALA A 77 12.69 2.82 2.94
CA ALA A 77 12.85 2.62 1.50
C ALA A 77 11.55 2.85 0.70
N SER A 78 10.41 2.94 1.39
CA SER A 78 9.10 3.26 0.81
C SER A 78 8.77 4.74 1.04
N GLY A 79 7.99 5.36 0.14
CA GLY A 79 7.61 6.76 0.30
C GLY A 79 6.92 7.40 -0.89
N GLY A 80 6.61 8.68 -0.74
CA GLY A 80 6.09 9.54 -1.79
C GLY A 80 4.56 9.51 -1.90
N VAL A 81 4.04 8.69 -2.81
CA VAL A 81 2.63 8.72 -3.24
C VAL A 81 2.09 7.31 -3.41
N VAL A 82 0.77 7.13 -3.26
CA VAL A 82 0.13 5.85 -3.57
C VAL A 82 -0.48 5.91 -4.96
N ARG A 83 -0.21 4.89 -5.77
CA ARG A 83 -0.82 4.70 -7.09
C ARG A 83 -1.56 3.37 -7.09
N THR A 84 -2.85 3.40 -7.42
CA THR A 84 -3.66 2.18 -7.55
C THR A 84 -4.09 2.00 -9.00
N VAL A 85 -4.23 0.74 -9.39
CA VAL A 85 -4.79 0.35 -10.68
C VAL A 85 -5.82 -0.74 -10.42
N ILE A 86 -7.06 -0.48 -10.80
CA ILE A 86 -8.17 -1.43 -10.70
C ILE A 86 -8.38 -2.03 -12.08
N ILE A 87 -8.35 -3.36 -12.17
CA ILE A 87 -8.52 -4.11 -13.41
C ILE A 87 -9.69 -5.07 -13.20
N ASN A 88 -10.74 -4.92 -14.00
CA ASN A 88 -11.93 -5.77 -13.95
C ASN A 88 -12.56 -5.89 -15.35
N SER A 89 -13.77 -6.46 -15.44
CA SER A 89 -14.53 -6.60 -16.69
C SER A 89 -14.84 -5.28 -17.39
N ASP A 90 -14.92 -4.17 -16.64
CA ASP A 90 -15.26 -2.85 -17.16
C ASP A 90 -14.03 -2.13 -17.74
N GLY A 91 -12.83 -2.64 -17.46
CA GLY A 91 -11.56 -2.14 -17.97
C GLY A 91 -10.56 -1.80 -16.88
N VAL A 92 -9.79 -0.74 -17.11
CA VAL A 92 -8.68 -0.31 -16.25
C VAL A 92 -8.94 1.09 -15.71
N THR A 93 -9.01 1.23 -14.39
CA THR A 93 -9.08 2.53 -13.70
C THR A 93 -7.76 2.79 -12.99
N ARG A 94 -7.22 4.00 -13.08
CA ARG A 94 -5.97 4.38 -12.41
C ARG A 94 -6.25 5.55 -11.47
N ASN A 95 -5.85 5.43 -10.21
CA ASN A 95 -5.98 6.50 -9.24
C ASN A 95 -4.61 6.90 -8.68
N PHE A 96 -4.53 8.14 -8.24
CA PHE A 96 -3.33 8.77 -7.71
C PHE A 96 -3.68 9.46 -6.39
N TYR A 97 -2.97 9.10 -5.33
CA TYR A 97 -3.12 9.64 -4.00
C TYR A 97 -1.84 10.39 -3.62
N PRO A 98 -1.88 11.73 -3.61
CA PRO A 98 -0.80 12.56 -3.12
C PRO A 98 -0.41 12.20 -1.69
N GLY A 99 0.88 12.26 -1.36
CA GLY A 99 1.41 11.89 -0.03
C GLY A 99 0.82 12.71 1.12
N ASP A 100 0.52 13.98 0.85
CA ASP A 100 -0.14 14.93 1.75
C ASP A 100 -1.62 14.64 2.02
N THR A 101 -2.22 13.75 1.24
CA THR A 101 -3.61 13.29 1.45
C THR A 101 -3.68 11.91 2.11
N LEU A 102 -2.53 11.26 2.31
CA LEU A 102 -2.49 9.95 2.94
C LEU A 102 -2.74 10.09 4.45
N PRO A 103 -3.45 9.14 5.05
CA PRO A 103 -3.65 9.14 6.49
C PRO A 103 -2.29 8.99 7.20
N LEU A 104 -2.07 9.80 8.24
CA LEU A 104 -0.91 9.71 9.10
C LEU A 104 -1.10 8.67 10.21
N TRP A 105 0.01 8.05 10.63
CA TRP A 105 0.03 6.95 11.59
C TRP A 105 1.13 7.13 12.63
N HIS A 106 0.74 7.20 13.91
CA HIS A 106 1.56 7.18 15.12
C HIS A 106 2.96 7.82 15.00
N GLU A 107 3.06 9.07 15.46
CA GLU A 107 4.28 9.91 15.44
C GLU A 107 4.75 10.31 14.03
N GLU A 108 3.99 9.98 12.97
CA GLU A 108 4.19 10.62 11.67
C GLU A 108 3.91 12.12 11.74
N LEU A 109 4.84 12.90 11.19
CA LEU A 109 4.70 14.34 11.04
C LEU A 109 3.89 14.64 9.78
N GLU A 110 3.07 15.69 9.87
CA GLU A 110 2.42 16.27 8.70
C GLU A 110 3.46 16.60 7.62
N PRO A 111 3.23 16.22 6.36
CA PRO A 111 4.14 16.55 5.27
C PRO A 111 4.26 18.07 5.13
N GLN A 112 5.50 18.55 5.22
CA GLN A 112 5.81 19.97 5.16
C GLN A 112 6.38 20.31 3.77
N ASN A 113 5.90 21.40 3.19
CA ASN A 113 6.37 21.88 1.90
C ASN A 113 7.77 22.50 1.99
N SER A 114 8.18 22.95 3.18
CA SER A 114 9.48 23.55 3.42
C SER A 114 9.98 23.35 4.86
N LEU A 115 11.29 23.47 5.05
CA LEU A 115 11.92 23.51 6.38
C LEU A 115 11.43 24.70 7.23
N LEU A 116 10.95 25.78 6.60
CA LEU A 116 10.42 26.93 7.31
C LEU A 116 9.08 26.62 7.98
N ASP A 117 8.29 25.72 7.41
CA ASP A 117 7.01 25.30 7.99
C ASP A 117 7.24 24.50 9.29
N ILE A 118 8.30 23.68 9.32
CA ILE A 118 8.73 22.93 10.52
C ILE A 118 9.17 23.87 11.63
N LEU A 119 9.97 24.90 11.30
CA LEU A 119 10.49 25.84 12.30
C LEU A 119 9.40 26.71 12.94
N ASN A 120 8.27 26.89 12.25
CA ASN A 120 7.14 27.68 12.71
C ASN A 120 6.02 26.82 13.35
N ALA A 121 6.14 25.50 13.35
CA ALA A 121 5.13 24.61 13.92
C ALA A 121 5.14 24.69 15.46
N PRO A 122 3.97 24.79 16.13
CA PRO A 122 3.90 24.70 17.58
C PRO A 122 4.42 23.33 18.05
N ALA A 123 5.19 23.32 19.14
CA ALA A 123 5.70 22.07 19.71
C ALA A 123 4.52 21.12 20.06
N PRO A 124 4.64 19.82 19.77
CA PRO A 124 3.56 18.87 20.07
C PRO A 124 3.27 18.86 21.58
N GLU A 125 1.99 18.93 21.95
CA GLU A 125 1.59 18.81 23.35
C GLU A 125 2.03 17.44 23.90
N PRO A 126 2.63 17.39 25.10
CA PRO A 126 3.00 16.14 25.72
C PRO A 126 1.74 15.29 25.96
N MET A 127 1.82 14.02 25.57
CA MET A 127 0.72 13.07 25.66
C MET A 127 0.31 12.88 27.14
N ASN A 128 -0.95 13.17 27.47
CA ASN A 128 -1.51 12.77 28.76
C ASN A 128 -1.69 11.25 28.77
N ILE A 129 -0.91 10.60 29.63
CA ILE A 129 -0.98 9.17 29.98
C ILE A 129 -2.18 8.88 30.90
#